data_AF-A0A355FR05-F1
#
_entry.id   AF-A0A355FR05-F1
#
_cell.length_a   1.000
_cell.length_b   1.000
_cell.length_c   1.000
_cell.angle_alpha   90.00
_cell.angle_beta   90.00
_cell.angle_gamma   90.00
#
_symmetry.space_group_name_H-M   'P 1'
#
loop_
_entity.id
_entity.type
_entity.pdbx_description
1 polymer ?
#
loop_
_entity_poly.entity_id
_entity_poly.type
_entity_poly.pdbx_seq_one_letter_code
_entity_poly.pdbx_strand_id
1 'polypeptide(L)'
;MQTPYGEVAALFAAGRAPFMIDGDWKAGAFLLDPTTGQSLLSPAQQEKVEITVFPAIPGEINHNTSSITPAVGYAMSAAVKKNSREEKAAWRLIEWLNSAEVQKVRLETGAAFPTRKGVTSDKLEPLANERAGFYGRIGGTAVLDNVLAPEICIPINIGLQEIGLGLATPAEVAKNVQDAYNRRAKK
;
A
#
# COMPACT_ATOMS: atom_id res chain seq x y z
N MET A 1 3.09 -18.83 -15.46
CA MET A 1 3.06 -19.16 -14.02
C MET A 1 2.82 -17.84 -13.29
N GLN A 2 1.75 -17.74 -12.50
CA GLN A 2 1.42 -16.51 -11.77
C GLN A 2 2.20 -16.50 -10.46
N THR A 3 3.00 -15.46 -10.22
CA THR A 3 3.70 -15.28 -8.95
C THR A 3 2.69 -14.86 -7.87
N PRO A 4 2.54 -15.61 -6.77
CA PRO A 4 1.67 -15.21 -5.68
C PRO A 4 2.15 -13.92 -5.03
N TYR A 5 1.21 -13.05 -4.64
CA TYR A 5 1.53 -11.77 -3.97
C TYR A 5 2.39 -11.95 -2.71
N GLY A 6 2.23 -13.06 -1.98
CA GLY A 6 3.04 -13.36 -0.79
C GLY A 6 4.52 -13.64 -1.08
N GLU A 7 4.87 -14.02 -2.30
CA GLU A 7 6.23 -14.46 -2.65
C GLU A 7 7.10 -13.33 -3.21
N VAL A 8 6.51 -12.23 -3.66
CA VAL A 8 7.21 -11.16 -4.40
C VAL A 8 8.39 -10.57 -3.62
N ALA A 9 8.24 -10.38 -2.31
CA ALA A 9 9.28 -9.83 -1.46
C ALA A 9 10.49 -10.76 -1.33
N ALA A 10 10.24 -12.06 -1.15
CA ALA A 10 11.30 -13.05 -1.07
C ALA A 10 12.05 -13.18 -2.41
N LEU A 11 11.32 -13.12 -3.55
CA LEU A 11 11.92 -13.15 -4.87
C LEU A 11 12.79 -11.91 -5.14
N PHE A 12 12.33 -10.73 -4.76
CA PHE A 12 13.10 -9.49 -4.84
C PHE A 12 14.36 -9.57 -3.97
N ALA A 13 14.22 -9.96 -2.70
CA ALA A 13 15.34 -10.09 -1.77
C ALA A 13 16.38 -11.13 -2.21
N ALA A 14 15.94 -12.21 -2.87
CA ALA A 14 16.81 -13.24 -3.44
C ALA A 14 17.49 -12.81 -4.75
N GLY A 15 17.30 -11.56 -5.21
CA GLY A 15 17.87 -11.05 -6.46
C GLY A 15 17.25 -11.67 -7.72
N ARG A 16 16.07 -12.31 -7.60
CA ARG A 16 15.37 -12.94 -8.73
C ARG A 16 14.45 -11.97 -9.49
N ALA A 17 14.23 -10.78 -8.93
CA ALA A 17 13.52 -9.69 -9.58
C ALA A 17 14.28 -8.38 -9.32
N PRO A 18 14.69 -7.64 -10.36
CA PRO A 18 15.38 -6.35 -10.19
C PRO A 18 14.43 -5.23 -9.75
N PHE A 19 13.12 -5.41 -9.96
CA PHE A 19 12.07 -4.47 -9.57
C PHE A 19 10.97 -5.20 -8.81
N MET A 20 10.37 -4.52 -7.84
CA MET A 20 9.16 -4.95 -7.16
C MET A 20 8.17 -3.78 -7.17
N ILE A 21 6.94 -4.04 -7.59
CA ILE A 21 5.85 -3.06 -7.61
C ILE A 21 4.88 -3.46 -6.51
N ASP A 22 4.76 -2.63 -5.48
CA ASP A 22 3.89 -2.91 -4.33
C ASP A 22 3.54 -1.61 -3.57
N GLY A 23 2.66 -1.74 -2.59
CA GLY A 23 2.40 -0.69 -1.61
C GLY A 23 3.57 -0.50 -0.65
N ASP A 24 3.60 0.70 -0.05
CA ASP A 24 4.64 1.14 0.88
C ASP A 24 4.73 0.29 2.15
N TRP A 25 3.62 -0.35 2.55
CA TRP A 25 3.56 -1.30 3.67
C TRP A 25 4.48 -2.50 3.46
N LYS A 26 4.83 -2.83 2.21
CA LYS A 26 5.71 -3.97 1.91
C LYS A 26 7.14 -3.74 2.40
N ALA A 27 7.56 -2.49 2.60
CA ALA A 27 8.87 -2.16 3.15
C ALA A 27 9.16 -2.90 4.46
N GLY A 28 8.15 -3.11 5.31
CA GLY A 28 8.29 -3.84 6.58
C GLY A 28 8.80 -5.27 6.44
N ALA A 29 8.62 -5.93 5.28
CA ALA A 29 9.18 -7.27 5.05
C ALA A 29 10.71 -7.27 4.91
N PHE A 30 11.32 -6.13 4.58
CA PHE A 30 12.76 -5.98 4.42
C PHE A 30 13.45 -5.36 5.64
N LEU A 31 12.68 -4.85 6.60
CA LEU A 31 13.18 -4.32 7.86
C LEU A 31 13.36 -5.44 8.87
N LEU A 32 14.12 -5.17 9.92
CA LEU A 32 14.31 -6.06 11.06
C LEU A 32 12.99 -6.20 11.82
N ASP A 33 12.43 -7.41 11.82
CA ASP A 33 11.35 -7.77 12.71
C ASP A 33 11.89 -7.91 14.14
N PRO A 34 11.47 -7.08 15.10
CA PRO A 34 12.00 -7.11 16.46
C PRO A 34 11.59 -8.36 17.24
N THR A 35 10.60 -9.12 16.77
CA THR A 35 10.12 -10.35 17.43
C THR A 35 10.92 -11.58 17.03
N THR A 36 11.43 -11.59 15.79
CA THR A 36 12.20 -12.72 15.23
C THR A 36 13.69 -12.39 15.09
N GLY A 37 14.06 -11.12 15.08
CA GLY A 37 15.41 -10.65 14.78
C GLY A 37 15.83 -10.88 13.34
N GLN A 38 14.87 -11.07 12.42
CA GLN A 38 15.12 -11.39 11.02
C GLN A 38 14.63 -10.27 10.11
N SER A 39 15.33 -10.08 8.99
CA SER A 39 14.91 -9.25 7.87
C SER A 39 15.22 -9.97 6.56
N LEU A 40 14.44 -9.70 5.51
CA LEU A 40 14.76 -10.24 4.18
C LEU A 40 16.00 -9.59 3.55
N LEU A 41 16.33 -8.35 3.96
CA LEU A 41 17.52 -7.63 3.53
C LEU A 41 18.26 -7.09 4.75
N SER A 42 19.58 -7.31 4.78
CA SER A 42 20.45 -6.61 5.74
C SER A 42 20.45 -5.10 5.49
N PRO A 43 20.78 -4.25 6.49
CA PRO A 43 20.86 -2.80 6.31
C PRO A 43 21.74 -2.37 5.11
N ALA A 44 22.88 -3.02 4.91
CA ALA A 44 23.77 -2.73 3.77
C ALA A 44 23.18 -3.13 2.40
N GLN A 45 22.23 -4.07 2.37
CA GLN A 45 21.48 -4.39 1.14
C GLN A 45 20.32 -3.40 0.95
N GLN A 46 19.67 -2.97 2.03
CA GLN A 46 18.61 -1.96 1.98
C GLN A 46 19.09 -0.63 1.40
N GLU A 47 20.31 -0.20 1.70
CA GLU A 47 20.94 1.02 1.11
C GLU A 47 21.04 0.99 -0.41
N LYS A 48 20.95 -0.19 -1.03
CA LYS A 48 20.99 -0.38 -2.49
C LYS A 48 19.61 -0.38 -3.12
N VAL A 49 18.55 -0.25 -2.31
CA VAL A 49 17.17 -0.22 -2.78
C VAL A 49 16.70 1.23 -2.86
N GLU A 50 16.22 1.61 -4.04
CA GLU A 50 15.57 2.90 -4.28
C GLU A 50 14.05 2.71 -4.39
N ILE A 51 13.29 3.61 -3.76
CA ILE A 51 11.83 3.66 -3.92
C ILE A 51 11.51 4.79 -4.88
N THR A 52 10.88 4.43 -5.99
CA THR A 52 10.57 5.34 -7.08
C THR A 52 9.22 5.03 -7.72
N VAL A 53 8.77 5.92 -8.61
CA VAL A 53 7.54 5.77 -9.40
C VAL A 53 7.84 5.05 -10.72
N PHE A 54 6.80 4.62 -11.42
CA PHE A 54 6.97 4.12 -12.78
C PHE A 54 7.62 5.19 -13.67
N PRO A 55 8.47 4.78 -14.63
CA PRO A 55 8.99 5.68 -15.64
C PRO A 55 7.86 6.36 -16.40
N ALA A 56 8.11 7.59 -16.84
CA ALA A 56 7.16 8.35 -17.65
C ALA A 56 6.77 7.58 -18.91
N ILE A 57 5.48 7.55 -19.22
CA ILE A 57 4.96 6.98 -20.46
C ILE A 57 4.49 8.09 -21.42
N PRO A 58 4.65 7.93 -22.76
CA PRO A 58 4.17 8.92 -23.71
C PRO A 58 2.68 9.21 -23.56
N GLY A 59 2.32 10.49 -23.42
CA GLY A 59 0.93 10.92 -23.28
C GLY A 59 0.35 10.78 -21.88
N GLU A 60 1.15 10.50 -20.85
CA GLU A 60 0.67 10.53 -19.47
C GLU A 60 0.19 11.93 -19.07
N ILE A 61 -0.90 12.00 -18.31
CA ILE A 61 -1.50 13.26 -17.83
C ILE A 61 -0.84 13.70 -16.51
N ASN A 62 -0.55 12.73 -15.64
CA ASN A 62 0.03 12.97 -14.33
C ASN A 62 1.46 12.43 -14.30
N HIS A 63 2.43 13.33 -14.15
CA HIS A 63 3.85 13.00 -14.13
C HIS A 63 4.35 12.81 -12.71
N ASN A 64 5.36 11.94 -12.53
CA ASN A 64 6.04 11.74 -11.25
C ASN A 64 5.06 11.49 -10.08
N THR A 65 4.09 10.59 -10.30
CA THR A 65 3.04 10.28 -9.32
C THR A 65 2.95 8.81 -9.00
N SER A 66 2.40 8.50 -7.83
CA SER A 66 1.92 7.16 -7.46
C SER A 66 0.45 7.23 -7.04
N SER A 67 -0.23 6.10 -6.99
CA SER A 67 -1.57 6.04 -6.39
C SER A 67 -1.46 6.13 -4.86
N ILE A 68 -2.15 7.09 -4.26
CA ILE A 68 -2.09 7.37 -2.82
C ILE A 68 -3.51 7.38 -2.25
N THR A 69 -3.67 6.78 -1.06
CA THR A 69 -4.90 6.78 -0.27
C THR A 69 -4.56 6.90 1.21
N PRO A 70 -5.45 7.43 2.07
CA PRO A 70 -5.25 7.34 3.51
C PRO A 70 -4.99 5.90 3.95
N ALA A 71 -3.97 5.71 4.78
CA ALA A 71 -3.62 4.40 5.32
C ALA A 71 -4.73 3.81 6.21
N VAL A 72 -4.60 2.53 6.54
CA VAL A 72 -5.55 1.79 7.39
C VAL A 72 -5.77 2.51 8.73
N GLY A 73 -7.04 2.77 9.06
CA GLY A 73 -7.49 3.34 10.33
C GLY A 73 -8.22 2.33 11.21
N TYR A 74 -8.46 2.73 12.46
CA TYR A 74 -9.24 1.94 13.42
C TYR A 74 -10.63 2.54 13.57
N ALA A 75 -11.66 1.69 13.57
CA ALA A 75 -13.05 2.10 13.71
C ALA A 75 -13.78 1.18 14.70
N MET A 76 -14.79 1.74 15.37
CA MET A 76 -15.71 0.98 16.21
C MET A 76 -16.98 0.64 15.41
N SER A 77 -17.47 -0.59 15.55
CA SER A 77 -18.73 -1.00 14.94
C SER A 77 -19.91 -0.18 15.49
N ALA A 78 -20.80 0.26 14.61
CA ALA A 78 -22.03 0.96 14.99
C ALA A 78 -23.00 0.07 15.79
N ALA A 79 -22.80 -1.25 15.79
CA ALA A 79 -23.58 -2.18 16.60
C ALA A 79 -23.22 -2.13 18.10
N VAL A 80 -22.10 -1.50 18.48
CA VAL A 80 -21.73 -1.33 19.88
C VAL A 80 -22.73 -0.41 20.57
N LYS A 81 -23.30 -0.87 21.69
CA LYS A 81 -24.32 -0.12 22.43
C LYS A 81 -23.73 1.18 23.00
N LYS A 82 -24.41 2.30 22.78
CA LYS A 82 -24.04 3.61 23.36
C LYS A 82 -24.00 3.58 24.89
N ASN A 83 -23.04 4.30 25.46
CA ASN A 83 -22.70 4.42 26.88
C ASN A 83 -22.37 3.09 27.59
N SER A 84 -22.07 2.03 26.83
CA SER A 84 -21.74 0.71 27.38
C SER A 84 -20.29 0.63 27.88
N ARG A 85 -19.95 -0.47 28.58
CA ARG A 85 -18.56 -0.72 28.99
C ARG A 85 -17.69 -1.04 27.78
N GLU A 86 -18.27 -1.72 26.81
CA GLU A 86 -17.70 -2.12 25.54
C GLU A 86 -17.34 -0.89 24.69
N GLU A 87 -18.24 0.10 24.60
CA GLU A 87 -17.95 1.36 23.90
C GLU A 87 -16.76 2.09 24.54
N LYS A 88 -16.75 2.22 25.86
CA LYS A 88 -15.65 2.87 26.58
C LYS A 88 -14.32 2.13 26.40
N ALA A 89 -14.35 0.80 26.41
CA ALA A 89 -13.17 -0.02 26.17
C ALA A 89 -12.67 0.10 24.72
N ALA A 90 -13.58 0.11 23.75
CA ALA A 90 -13.25 0.29 22.34
C ALA A 90 -12.61 1.66 22.08
N TRP A 91 -13.16 2.74 22.65
CA TRP A 91 -12.55 4.06 22.55
C TRP A 91 -11.15 4.10 23.16
N ARG A 92 -10.97 3.55 24.35
CA ARG A 92 -9.65 3.47 24.99
C ARG A 92 -8.63 2.73 24.12
N LEU A 93 -9.05 1.63 23.47
CA LEU A 93 -8.18 0.89 22.56
C LEU A 93 -7.82 1.72 21.32
N ILE A 94 -8.81 2.36 20.67
CA ILE A 94 -8.58 3.19 19.48
C ILE A 94 -7.65 4.36 19.81
N GLU A 95 -7.84 5.02 20.95
CA GLU A 95 -6.97 6.10 21.42
C GLU A 95 -5.54 5.61 21.66
N TRP A 96 -5.38 4.46 22.31
CA TRP A 96 -4.07 3.87 22.55
C TRP A 96 -3.36 3.47 21.26
N LEU A 97 -4.07 2.86 20.30
CA LEU A 97 -3.54 2.51 18.98
C LEU A 97 -3.08 3.73 18.17
N ASN A 98 -3.64 4.91 18.46
CA ASN A 98 -3.25 6.19 17.86
C ASN A 98 -2.29 7.02 18.73
N SER A 99 -1.80 6.45 19.84
CA SER A 99 -0.83 7.11 20.72
C SER A 99 0.52 7.31 20.00
N ALA A 100 1.32 8.24 20.51
CA ALA A 100 2.66 8.50 19.96
C ALA A 100 3.57 7.26 20.05
N GLU A 101 3.43 6.46 21.10
CA GLU A 101 4.20 5.24 21.31
C GLU A 101 3.88 4.19 20.23
N VAL A 102 2.60 3.87 20.04
CA VAL A 102 2.20 2.87 19.03
C VAL A 102 2.55 3.33 17.62
N GLN A 103 2.33 4.62 17.32
CA GLN A 103 2.71 5.19 16.02
C GLN A 103 4.23 5.15 15.81
N LYS A 104 5.05 5.36 16.86
CA LYS A 104 6.51 5.22 16.77
C LYS A 104 6.92 3.79 16.47
N VAL A 105 6.30 2.80 17.11
CA VAL A 105 6.55 1.37 16.82
C VAL A 105 6.22 1.07 15.36
N ARG A 106 5.06 1.52 14.85
CA ARG A 106 4.66 1.30 13.46
C ARG A 106 5.60 1.97 12.45
N LEU A 107 6.16 3.13 12.81
CA LEU A 107 7.17 3.82 12.03
C LEU A 107 8.47 2.98 11.96
N GLU A 108 8.94 2.49 13.09
CA GLU A 108 10.18 1.71 13.22
C GLU A 108 10.09 0.34 12.54
N THR A 109 8.93 -0.32 12.59
CA THR A 109 8.72 -1.64 11.97
C THR A 109 8.29 -1.59 10.51
N GLY A 110 8.17 -0.39 9.92
CA GLY A 110 7.75 -0.23 8.53
C GLY A 110 6.26 -0.50 8.28
N ALA A 111 5.45 -0.70 9.31
CA ALA A 111 4.03 -1.03 9.18
C ALA A 111 3.21 0.10 8.55
N ALA A 112 3.42 1.35 8.97
CA ALA A 112 2.82 2.54 8.35
C ALA A 112 3.52 3.82 8.83
N PHE A 113 3.43 4.88 8.03
CA PHE A 113 3.84 6.21 8.50
C PHE A 113 2.83 6.80 9.49
N PRO A 114 3.31 7.46 10.57
CA PRO A 114 2.43 8.12 11.53
C PRO A 114 1.59 9.22 10.90
N THR A 115 0.28 9.19 11.15
CA THR A 115 -0.60 10.34 10.90
C THR A 115 -0.50 11.40 12.00
N ARG A 116 -0.03 10.99 13.19
CA ARG A 116 0.19 11.87 14.33
C ARG A 116 1.46 12.70 14.11
N LYS A 117 1.30 14.03 14.10
CA LYS A 117 2.44 14.97 14.04
C LYS A 117 3.39 14.80 15.22
N GLY A 118 4.69 14.98 14.97
CA GLY A 118 5.73 14.95 16.00
C GLY A 118 6.23 13.55 16.39
N VAL A 119 5.69 12.49 15.80
CA VAL A 119 6.25 11.14 15.97
C VAL A 119 7.49 11.01 15.11
N THR A 120 8.63 10.72 15.74
CA THR A 120 9.95 10.56 15.10
C THR A 120 10.67 9.36 15.70
N SER A 121 11.66 8.85 14.97
CA SER A 121 12.58 7.81 15.44
C SER A 121 13.98 8.04 14.88
N ASP A 122 14.99 7.84 15.73
CA ASP A 122 16.41 7.80 15.42
C ASP A 122 16.90 6.39 15.05
N LYS A 123 16.00 5.41 15.05
CA LYS A 123 16.28 3.99 14.80
C LYS A 123 15.81 3.50 13.43
N LEU A 124 15.45 4.42 12.54
CA LEU A 124 14.98 4.06 11.21
C LEU A 124 16.10 3.39 10.43
N GLU A 125 15.84 2.18 9.96
CA GLU A 125 16.72 1.48 9.03
C GLU A 125 16.76 2.18 7.65
N PRO A 126 17.80 1.93 6.82
CA PRO A 126 17.99 2.63 5.55
C PRO A 126 16.76 2.65 4.65
N LEU A 127 16.07 1.52 4.45
CA LEU A 127 14.88 1.47 3.59
C LEU A 127 13.70 2.27 4.17
N ALA A 128 13.57 2.32 5.50
CA ALA A 128 12.54 3.12 6.16
C ALA A 128 12.78 4.63 5.96
N ASN A 129 14.04 5.06 6.00
CA ASN A 129 14.43 6.44 5.67
C ASN A 129 14.17 6.77 4.20
N GLU A 130 14.52 5.87 3.29
CA GLU A 130 14.26 6.04 1.87
C GLU A 130 12.75 6.18 1.59
N ARG A 131 11.92 5.34 2.23
CA ARG A 131 10.45 5.45 2.15
C ARG A 131 9.94 6.78 2.69
N ALA A 132 10.53 7.31 3.78
CA ALA A 132 10.16 8.63 4.30
C ALA A 132 10.46 9.74 3.30
N GLY A 133 11.65 9.69 2.68
CA GLY A 133 12.08 10.63 1.65
C GLY A 133 11.20 10.57 0.41
N PHE A 134 10.81 9.38 -0.02
CA PHE A 134 9.99 9.14 -1.21
C PHE A 134 8.72 9.98 -1.26
N TYR A 135 7.96 10.07 -0.16
CA TYR A 135 6.73 10.87 -0.13
C TYR A 135 6.94 12.37 -0.36
N GLY A 136 8.13 12.88 -0.05
CA GLY A 136 8.48 14.27 -0.34
C GLY A 136 8.84 14.53 -1.80
N ARG A 137 9.04 13.49 -2.62
CA ARG A 137 9.56 13.58 -3.98
C ARG A 137 8.49 13.42 -5.08
N ILE A 138 7.28 12.99 -4.74
CA ILE A 138 6.26 12.58 -5.72
C ILE A 138 4.87 13.19 -5.46
N GLY A 139 4.05 13.23 -6.51
CA GLY A 139 2.62 13.55 -6.41
C GLY A 139 1.74 12.31 -6.17
N GLY A 140 0.48 12.54 -5.80
CA GLY A 140 -0.51 11.48 -5.58
C GLY A 140 -1.64 11.50 -6.61
N THR A 141 -2.04 10.32 -7.08
CA THR A 141 -3.31 10.08 -7.81
C THR A 141 -4.22 9.18 -6.98
N ALA A 142 -5.48 9.05 -7.39
CA ALA A 142 -6.43 8.19 -6.68
C ALA A 142 -6.08 6.69 -6.84
N VAL A 143 -6.19 5.93 -5.75
CA VAL A 143 -6.29 4.47 -5.85
C VAL A 143 -7.67 4.12 -6.42
N LEU A 144 -7.70 3.30 -7.47
CA LEU A 144 -8.91 3.06 -8.26
C LEU A 144 -10.09 2.50 -7.44
N ASP A 145 -9.83 1.55 -6.54
CA ASP A 145 -10.85 0.93 -5.69
C ASP A 145 -11.36 1.83 -4.55
N ASN A 146 -10.68 2.97 -4.30
CA ASN A 146 -11.15 4.00 -3.39
C ASN A 146 -12.21 4.92 -4.04
N VAL A 147 -12.24 4.98 -5.38
CA VAL A 147 -13.12 5.89 -6.13
C VAL A 147 -14.13 5.16 -7.03
N LEU A 148 -13.84 3.93 -7.43
CA LEU A 148 -14.71 3.07 -8.21
C LEU A 148 -15.29 1.97 -7.34
N ALA A 149 -16.51 1.57 -7.66
CA ALA A 149 -17.13 0.46 -6.98
C ALA A 149 -16.51 -0.89 -7.40
N PRO A 150 -16.54 -1.91 -6.53
CA PRO A 150 -15.95 -3.21 -6.81
C PRO A 150 -16.37 -3.84 -8.14
N GLU A 151 -17.64 -3.67 -8.56
CA GLU A 151 -18.14 -4.23 -9.83
C GLU A 151 -17.47 -3.62 -11.07
N ILE A 152 -16.91 -2.41 -10.94
CA ILE A 152 -16.15 -1.73 -11.99
C ILE A 152 -14.66 -2.10 -11.89
N CYS A 153 -14.13 -2.28 -10.68
CA CYS A 153 -12.73 -2.68 -10.46
C CYS A 153 -12.42 -4.10 -10.94
N ILE A 154 -13.37 -5.04 -10.81
CA ILE A 154 -13.17 -6.44 -11.23
C ILE A 154 -12.72 -6.57 -12.70
N PRO A 155 -13.43 -6.01 -13.71
CA PRO A 155 -13.00 -6.10 -15.09
C PRO A 155 -11.67 -5.37 -15.38
N ILE A 156 -11.31 -4.34 -14.59
CA ILE A 156 -9.98 -3.71 -14.67
C ILE A 156 -8.90 -4.70 -14.24
N ASN A 157 -9.05 -5.31 -13.06
CA ASN A 157 -8.04 -6.20 -12.48
C ASN A 157 -7.80 -7.44 -13.34
N ILE A 158 -8.87 -8.03 -13.87
CA ILE A 158 -8.79 -9.17 -14.79
C ILE A 158 -8.19 -8.72 -16.12
N GLY A 159 -8.71 -7.64 -16.69
CA GLY A 159 -8.29 -7.15 -18.00
C GLY A 159 -6.81 -6.75 -18.06
N LEU A 160 -6.26 -6.15 -17.00
CA LEU A 160 -4.83 -5.85 -16.93
C LEU A 160 -3.96 -7.12 -17.01
N GLN A 161 -4.40 -8.22 -16.39
CA GLN A 161 -3.71 -9.51 -16.48
C GLN A 161 -3.85 -10.11 -17.89
N GLU A 162 -5.05 -10.05 -18.47
CA GLU A 162 -5.31 -10.54 -19.82
C GLU A 162 -4.51 -9.78 -20.88
N ILE A 163 -4.39 -8.45 -20.75
CA ILE A 163 -3.52 -7.63 -21.62
C ILE A 163 -2.06 -8.09 -21.49
N GLY A 164 -1.56 -8.26 -20.26
CA GLY A 164 -0.20 -8.73 -20.03
C GLY A 164 0.08 -10.13 -20.59
N LEU A 165 -0.95 -10.99 -20.68
CA LEU A 165 -0.87 -12.32 -21.26
C LEU A 165 -1.17 -12.36 -22.76
N GLY A 166 -1.52 -11.24 -23.38
CA GLY A 166 -1.92 -11.18 -24.80
C GLY A 166 -3.29 -11.82 -25.09
N LEU A 167 -4.13 -12.00 -24.07
CA LEU A 167 -5.46 -12.61 -24.18
C LEU A 167 -6.56 -11.59 -24.50
N ALA A 168 -6.32 -10.32 -24.25
CA ALA A 168 -7.24 -9.23 -24.55
C ALA A 168 -6.49 -7.97 -24.98
N THR A 169 -7.13 -7.15 -25.80
CA THR A 169 -6.66 -5.83 -26.17
C THR A 169 -7.10 -4.77 -25.15
N PRO A 170 -6.39 -3.63 -25.05
CA PRO A 170 -6.83 -2.51 -24.22
C PRO A 170 -8.26 -2.03 -24.56
N ALA A 171 -8.66 -2.09 -25.83
CA ALA A 171 -9.99 -1.66 -26.27
C ALA A 171 -11.10 -2.60 -25.76
N GLU A 172 -10.87 -3.92 -25.78
CA GLU A 172 -11.81 -4.91 -25.23
C GLU A 172 -11.98 -4.76 -23.73
N VAL A 173 -10.87 -4.58 -23.00
CA VAL A 173 -10.90 -4.35 -21.55
C VAL A 173 -11.64 -3.04 -21.24
N ALA A 174 -11.34 -1.96 -21.94
CA ALA A 174 -12.03 -0.68 -21.76
C ALA A 174 -13.55 -0.81 -21.98
N LYS A 175 -13.96 -1.57 -23.01
CA LYS A 175 -15.38 -1.85 -23.27
C LYS A 175 -16.01 -2.62 -22.10
N ASN A 176 -15.34 -3.65 -21.57
CA ASN A 176 -15.85 -4.44 -20.44
C ASN A 176 -16.03 -3.60 -19.16
N VAL A 177 -15.10 -2.68 -18.91
CA VAL A 177 -15.19 -1.71 -17.80
C VAL A 177 -16.36 -0.76 -18.01
N GLN A 178 -16.53 -0.22 -19.22
CA GLN A 178 -17.66 0.67 -19.54
C GLN A 178 -19.01 -0.05 -19.41
N ASP A 179 -19.10 -1.30 -19.84
CA ASP A 179 -20.32 -2.11 -19.69
C ASP A 179 -20.64 -2.36 -18.20
N ALA A 180 -19.63 -2.60 -17.37
CA ALA A 180 -19.80 -2.74 -15.92
C ALA A 180 -20.30 -1.44 -15.28
N TYR A 181 -19.71 -0.31 -15.65
CA TYR A 181 -20.17 1.01 -15.22
C TYR A 181 -21.64 1.25 -15.60
N ASN A 182 -22.01 1.00 -16.87
CA ASN A 182 -23.36 1.18 -17.38
C ASN A 182 -24.39 0.29 -16.68
N ARG A 183 -24.03 -0.95 -16.32
CA ARG A 183 -24.89 -1.83 -15.53
C ARG A 183 -25.11 -1.31 -14.12
N ARG A 184 -24.06 -0.77 -13.48
CA ARG A 184 -24.15 -0.19 -12.15
C ARG A 184 -25.01 1.08 -12.14
N ALA A 185 -24.84 1.96 -13.12
CA ALA A 185 -25.58 3.22 -13.22
C ALA A 185 -27.10 3.05 -13.41
N LYS A 186 -27.56 1.86 -13.81
CA LYS A 186 -28.98 1.52 -13.96
C LYS A 186 -29.63 0.96 -12.69
N LYS A 187 -28.85 0.70 -11.63
CA LYS A 187 -29.33 0.26 -10.32
C LYS A 187 -29.57 1.48 -9.43
#